data_AF-A0AAD2H5K5-F1
#
_entry.id   AF-A0AAD2H5K5-F1
#
_cell.length_a   1.000
_cell.length_b   1.000
_cell.length_c   1.000
_cell.angle_alpha   90.00
_cell.angle_beta   90.00
_cell.angle_gamma   90.00
#
_symmetry.space_group_name_H-M   'P 1'
#
loop_
_entity.id
_entity.type
_entity.pdbx_description
1 polymer ?
#
loop_
_entity_poly.entity_id
_entity_poly.type
_entity_poly.pdbx_seq_one_letter_code
_entity_poly.pdbx_strand_id
1 'polypeptide(L)'
;MSSSAARPLHPWANSNSRIEVMHSSIDVEEESRIYDDMVFDVSPIEPRPENRPYSPPTAPSVFSNDIWLDDNSGAEGSIFARQVSIAGWTSVGDSLGGAYVVYDCSIKTKDGTLIHAHKRYSDFVALETQLLRTLPPNSRAHLPALPPKSPFSRYRAAFLARRRRALEAWLCSVLLHPDIGGSLAVRKWVVGVF
;
A
#
# COMPACT_ATOMS: atom_id res chain seq x y z
N MET A 1 4.57 70.62 6.50
CA MET A 1 4.77 70.36 5.06
C MET A 1 5.48 69.02 4.93
N SER A 2 4.82 68.07 4.29
CA SER A 2 5.06 66.62 4.41
C SER A 2 6.33 66.14 3.70
N SER A 3 7.10 65.28 4.37
CA SER A 3 8.25 64.59 3.78
C SER A 3 7.76 63.34 3.02
N SER A 4 8.05 63.29 1.72
CA SER A 4 7.63 62.24 0.79
C SER A 4 8.59 61.04 0.88
N ALA A 5 8.12 59.91 1.41
CA ALA A 5 8.88 58.67 1.43
C ALA A 5 8.93 58.04 0.02
N ALA A 6 10.14 57.84 -0.50
CA ALA A 6 10.38 57.15 -1.77
C ALA A 6 10.02 55.66 -1.64
N ARG A 7 9.18 55.16 -2.55
CA ARG A 7 8.82 53.73 -2.63
C ARG A 7 9.98 52.94 -3.26
N PRO A 8 10.36 51.76 -2.74
CA PRO A 8 11.36 50.92 -3.39
C PRO A 8 10.80 50.38 -4.71
N LEU A 9 11.54 50.60 -5.80
CA LEU A 9 11.24 50.07 -7.12
C LEU A 9 11.42 48.55 -7.09
N HIS A 10 10.34 47.82 -7.31
CA HIS A 10 10.33 46.37 -7.36
C HIS A 10 11.22 45.88 -8.53
N PRO A 11 12.13 44.90 -8.36
CA PRO A 11 13.08 44.43 -9.38
C PRO A 11 12.49 43.91 -10.70
N TRP A 12 11.16 43.85 -10.83
CA TRP A 12 10.46 43.35 -12.02
C TRP A 12 9.64 44.43 -12.72
N ALA A 13 9.78 45.70 -12.32
CA ALA A 13 8.98 46.81 -12.84
C ALA A 13 9.11 47.04 -14.36
N ASN A 14 10.13 46.48 -15.02
CA ASN A 14 10.42 46.64 -16.44
C ASN A 14 10.33 45.33 -17.27
N SER A 15 9.76 44.25 -16.74
CA SER A 15 9.62 43.00 -17.52
C SER A 15 8.43 43.06 -18.48
N ASN A 16 8.69 43.32 -19.77
CA ASN A 16 7.69 43.27 -20.85
C ASN A 16 7.53 41.84 -21.44
N SER A 17 7.75 40.79 -20.66
CA SER A 17 7.57 39.41 -21.14
C SER A 17 6.07 39.08 -21.15
N ARG A 18 5.52 38.92 -22.36
CA ARG A 18 4.13 38.53 -22.61
C ARG A 18 3.87 37.16 -21.96
N ILE A 19 3.08 37.13 -20.87
CA ILE A 19 2.63 35.88 -20.26
C ILE A 19 1.60 35.26 -21.20
N GLU A 20 2.01 34.27 -21.98
CA GLU A 20 1.10 33.44 -22.75
C GLU A 20 0.58 32.33 -21.83
N VAL A 21 -0.68 32.47 -21.42
CA VAL A 21 -1.41 31.44 -20.69
C VAL A 21 -1.65 30.29 -21.66
N MET A 22 -0.75 29.31 -21.67
CA MET A 22 -1.04 28.03 -22.32
C MET A 22 -2.20 27.40 -21.55
N HIS A 23 -3.37 27.34 -22.18
CA HIS A 23 -4.51 26.58 -21.66
C HIS A 23 -4.12 25.09 -21.67
N SER A 24 -3.57 24.61 -20.57
CA SER A 24 -3.31 23.20 -20.33
C SER A 24 -4.62 22.50 -19.96
N SER A 25 -5.59 22.45 -20.87
CA SER A 25 -6.66 21.47 -20.76
C SER A 25 -6.07 20.11 -21.13
N ILE A 26 -5.33 19.53 -20.19
CA ILE A 26 -4.95 18.13 -20.25
C ILE A 26 -6.25 17.35 -20.17
N ASP A 27 -6.59 16.67 -21.27
CA ASP A 27 -7.68 15.71 -21.29
C ASP A 27 -7.28 14.52 -20.40
N VAL A 28 -7.84 14.52 -19.19
CA VAL A 28 -7.56 13.53 -18.14
C VAL A 28 -7.98 12.12 -18.57
N GLU A 29 -8.96 12.03 -19.47
CA GLU A 29 -9.48 10.76 -19.98
C GLU A 29 -8.53 10.17 -21.03
N GLU A 30 -8.07 10.98 -21.98
CA GLU A 30 -7.08 10.59 -23.01
C GLU A 30 -5.74 10.20 -22.35
N GLU A 31 -5.28 10.99 -21.36
CA GLU A 31 -4.05 10.69 -20.62
C GLU A 31 -4.17 9.37 -19.82
N SER A 32 -5.36 9.08 -19.28
CA SER A 32 -5.62 7.79 -18.59
C SER A 32 -5.52 6.59 -19.53
N ARG A 33 -5.97 6.73 -20.79
CA ARG A 33 -5.87 5.68 -21.81
C ARG A 33 -4.41 5.44 -22.21
N ILE A 34 -3.62 6.51 -22.34
CA ILE A 34 -2.18 6.42 -22.64
C ILE A 34 -1.42 5.70 -21.51
N TYR A 35 -1.83 5.89 -20.25
CA TYR A 35 -1.21 5.19 -19.12
C TYR A 35 -1.66 3.73 -18.95
N ASP A 36 -2.87 3.38 -19.40
CA ASP A 36 -3.32 1.98 -19.46
C ASP A 36 -2.55 1.20 -20.54
N ASP A 37 -2.20 1.86 -21.65
CA ASP A 37 -1.40 1.31 -22.75
C ASP A 37 0.11 1.18 -22.40
N MET A 38 0.61 2.01 -21.47
CA MET A 38 2.00 1.94 -20.97
C MET A 38 2.22 0.98 -19.79
N VAL A 39 1.23 0.16 -19.43
CA VAL A 39 1.45 -0.97 -18.54
C VAL A 39 2.23 -2.04 -19.32
N PHE A 40 3.56 -1.99 -19.21
CA PHE A 40 4.46 -2.96 -19.83
C PHE A 40 3.99 -4.40 -19.58
N ASP A 41 3.61 -5.06 -20.68
CA ASP A 41 3.36 -6.49 -20.88
C ASP A 41 3.47 -7.36 -19.62
N VAL A 42 2.36 -7.48 -18.89
CA VAL A 42 2.11 -8.72 -18.15
C VAL A 42 1.78 -9.74 -19.23
N SER A 43 2.78 -10.51 -19.63
CA SER A 43 2.58 -11.65 -20.52
C SER A 43 1.38 -12.46 -20.00
N PRO A 44 0.40 -12.80 -20.84
CA PRO A 44 -0.74 -13.60 -20.42
C PRO A 44 -0.23 -14.88 -19.74
N ILE A 45 -0.64 -15.12 -18.49
CA ILE A 45 -0.45 -16.41 -17.85
C ILE A 45 -1.27 -17.40 -18.70
N GLU A 46 -0.61 -18.17 -19.54
CA GLU A 46 -1.28 -19.23 -20.29
C GLU A 46 -2.00 -20.18 -19.32
N PRO A 47 -3.25 -20.58 -19.60
CA PRO A 47 -3.94 -21.57 -18.79
C PRO A 47 -3.14 -22.87 -18.83
N ARG A 48 -2.60 -23.26 -17.68
CA ARG A 48 -1.88 -24.52 -17.49
C ARG A 48 -2.78 -25.69 -17.94
N PRO A 49 -2.32 -26.58 -18.83
CA PRO A 49 -3.13 -27.71 -19.28
C PRO A 49 -3.45 -28.66 -18.12
N GLU A 50 -4.73 -28.98 -18.03
CA GLU A 50 -5.36 -29.79 -17.01
C GLU A 50 -5.10 -31.28 -17.30
N ASN A 51 -3.93 -31.77 -16.89
CA ASN A 51 -3.63 -33.20 -16.84
C ASN A 51 -2.99 -33.53 -15.49
N ARG A 52 -3.84 -33.68 -14.46
CA ARG A 52 -3.47 -34.37 -13.23
C ARG A 52 -3.95 -35.82 -13.34
N PRO A 53 -3.08 -36.84 -13.21
CA PRO A 53 -3.53 -38.21 -13.10
C PRO A 53 -4.42 -38.39 -11.86
N TYR A 54 -5.49 -39.15 -12.04
CA TYR A 54 -6.46 -39.54 -11.02
C TYR A 54 -5.74 -40.06 -9.76
N SER A 55 -6.03 -39.44 -8.60
CA SER A 55 -5.69 -40.04 -7.32
C SER A 55 -6.65 -41.22 -7.05
N PRO A 56 -6.16 -42.39 -6.61
CA PRO A 56 -7.03 -43.51 -6.27
C PRO A 56 -7.93 -43.19 -5.07
N PRO A 57 -9.07 -43.88 -4.91
CA PRO A 57 -10.06 -43.58 -3.88
C PRO A 57 -9.46 -43.76 -2.48
N THR A 58 -9.62 -42.71 -1.69
CA THR A 58 -9.16 -42.55 -0.31
C THR A 58 -9.62 -43.72 0.57
N ALA A 59 -8.68 -44.33 1.30
CA ALA A 59 -8.98 -45.35 2.30
C ALA A 59 -9.86 -44.77 3.43
N PRO A 60 -10.84 -45.51 3.98
CA PRO A 60 -11.63 -45.03 5.11
C PRO A 60 -10.75 -44.96 6.37
N SER A 61 -10.68 -43.77 6.97
CA SER A 61 -10.02 -43.54 8.26
C SER A 61 -10.82 -44.23 9.37
N VAL A 62 -10.25 -45.27 9.95
CA VAL A 62 -10.79 -46.02 11.09
C VAL A 62 -9.86 -45.74 12.27
N PHE A 63 -10.35 -44.90 13.19
CA PHE A 63 -9.76 -44.45 14.46
C PHE A 63 -8.73 -43.31 14.41
N SER A 64 -9.12 -42.15 14.94
CA SER A 64 -8.56 -41.66 16.22
C SER A 64 -9.54 -40.70 16.88
N ASN A 65 -9.85 -40.98 18.14
CA ASN A 65 -10.77 -40.29 19.03
C ASN A 65 -10.22 -38.94 19.53
N ASP A 66 -9.54 -38.18 18.66
CA ASP A 66 -8.82 -36.96 19.05
C ASP A 66 -9.35 -35.74 18.30
N ILE A 67 -10.66 -35.71 18.02
CA ILE A 67 -11.33 -34.47 17.60
C ILE A 67 -11.48 -33.61 18.85
N TRP A 68 -10.40 -32.92 19.21
CA TRP A 68 -10.45 -31.79 20.12
C TRP A 68 -11.13 -30.65 19.39
N LEU A 69 -12.40 -30.40 19.70
CA LEU A 69 -13.02 -29.09 19.48
C LEU A 69 -12.44 -28.16 20.55
N ASP A 70 -11.20 -27.72 20.32
CA ASP A 70 -10.62 -26.63 21.08
C ASP A 70 -11.43 -25.38 20.79
N ASP A 71 -11.92 -24.74 21.84
CA ASP A 71 -12.62 -23.49 21.72
C ASP A 71 -11.64 -22.43 21.22
N ASN A 72 -11.78 -22.04 19.96
CA ASN A 72 -11.01 -20.96 19.31
C ASN A 72 -11.22 -19.57 19.96
N SER A 73 -11.69 -19.51 21.21
CA SER A 73 -11.72 -18.34 22.07
C SER A 73 -10.50 -18.18 22.97
N GLY A 74 -9.60 -19.16 23.07
CA GLY A 74 -8.50 -19.12 24.05
C GLY A 74 -7.11 -19.57 23.58
N ALA A 75 -6.99 -20.32 22.48
CA ALA A 75 -5.69 -20.77 21.99
C ALA A 75 -5.05 -19.76 21.04
N GLU A 76 -3.72 -19.81 20.91
CA GLU A 76 -2.85 -18.92 20.13
C GLU A 76 -3.05 -18.97 18.60
N GLY A 77 -4.29 -18.76 18.15
CA GLY A 77 -4.71 -18.64 16.76
C GLY A 77 -4.26 -17.32 16.15
N SER A 78 -3.09 -17.40 15.53
CA SER A 78 -2.36 -16.60 14.53
C SER A 78 -2.95 -15.34 13.84
N ILE A 79 -4.21 -14.94 14.03
CA ILE A 79 -4.77 -13.75 13.36
C ILE A 79 -4.51 -12.50 14.22
N PHE A 80 -3.61 -11.63 13.76
CA PHE A 80 -3.24 -10.40 14.47
C PHE A 80 -4.30 -9.30 14.36
N ALA A 81 -4.83 -9.09 13.14
CA ALA A 81 -5.80 -8.04 12.85
C ALA A 81 -7.11 -8.65 12.36
N ARG A 82 -8.23 -8.00 12.71
CA ARG A 82 -9.57 -8.37 12.24
C ARG A 82 -10.07 -7.45 11.12
N GLN A 83 -9.60 -6.21 11.11
CA GLN A 83 -9.96 -5.23 10.09
C GLN A 83 -8.81 -4.27 9.85
N VAL A 84 -8.63 -3.88 8.60
CA VAL A 84 -7.61 -2.94 8.16
C VAL A 84 -8.24 -1.98 7.16
N SER A 85 -7.93 -0.69 7.30
CA SER A 85 -8.27 0.34 6.33
C SER A 85 -7.19 1.41 6.27
N ILE A 86 -7.05 2.09 5.14
CA ILE A 86 -6.17 3.26 5.00
C ILE A 86 -7.06 4.48 4.88
N ALA A 87 -7.25 5.21 5.98
CA ALA A 87 -8.20 6.31 6.08
C ALA A 87 -7.90 7.45 5.09
N GLY A 88 -6.62 7.74 4.88
CA GLY A 88 -6.19 8.81 3.99
C GLY A 88 -4.68 8.90 3.84
N TRP A 89 -4.23 10.04 3.32
CA TRP A 89 -2.81 10.37 3.22
C TRP A 89 -2.58 11.84 3.54
N THR A 90 -1.40 12.15 4.06
CA THR A 90 -0.94 13.51 4.34
C THR A 90 0.39 13.74 3.65
N SER A 91 0.55 14.89 2.99
CA SER A 91 1.86 15.32 2.51
C SER A 91 2.58 16.06 3.64
N VAL A 92 3.80 15.64 3.95
CA VAL A 92 4.64 16.21 5.00
C VAL A 92 5.95 16.69 4.38
N GLY A 93 6.29 17.97 4.58
CA GLY A 93 7.55 18.57 4.14
C GLY A 93 7.34 19.85 3.34
N ASP A 94 8.43 20.60 3.17
CA ASP A 94 8.41 21.90 2.52
C ASP A 94 8.53 21.77 0.99
N SER A 95 7.88 22.71 0.29
CA SER A 95 7.77 22.84 -1.17
C SER A 95 9.12 22.87 -1.90
N LEU A 96 10.21 23.16 -1.20
CA LEU A 96 11.58 23.27 -1.71
C LEU A 96 12.35 21.94 -1.87
N GLY A 97 11.72 20.79 -1.62
CA GLY A 97 12.29 19.50 -2.03
C GLY A 97 12.25 18.37 -0.99
N GLY A 98 11.61 18.59 0.15
CA GLY A 98 11.55 17.60 1.25
C GLY A 98 10.21 16.89 1.40
N ALA A 99 9.21 17.18 0.56
CA ALA A 99 7.85 16.66 0.72
C ALA A 99 7.77 15.14 0.49
N TYR A 100 7.22 14.41 1.46
CA TYR A 100 6.87 12.99 1.37
C TYR A 100 5.41 12.76 1.70
N VAL A 101 4.89 11.59 1.35
CA VAL A 101 3.51 11.20 1.62
C VAL A 101 3.48 10.13 2.70
N VAL A 102 2.64 10.34 3.70
CA VAL A 102 2.36 9.40 4.79
C VAL A 102 0.92 8.92 4.67
N TYR A 103 0.70 7.63 4.79
CA TYR A 103 -0.61 6.99 4.82
C TYR A 103 -1.01 6.70 6.26
N ASP A 104 -2.25 6.99 6.62
CA ASP A 104 -2.84 6.63 7.91
C ASP A 104 -3.51 5.26 7.80
N CYS A 105 -2.88 4.25 8.39
CA CYS A 105 -3.37 2.88 8.41
C CYS A 105 -4.10 2.65 9.73
N SER A 106 -5.42 2.47 9.66
CA SER A 106 -6.27 2.10 10.78
C SER A 106 -6.39 0.57 10.86
N ILE A 107 -5.88 -0.02 11.93
CA ILE A 107 -5.80 -1.47 12.12
C ILE A 107 -6.55 -1.84 13.39
N LYS A 108 -7.60 -2.63 13.26
CA LYS A 108 -8.35 -3.18 14.41
C LYS A 108 -7.82 -4.57 14.72
N THR A 109 -7.24 -4.74 15.91
CA THR A 109 -6.76 -6.05 16.38
C THR A 109 -7.94 -6.97 16.73
N LYS A 110 -7.65 -8.26 16.90
CA LYS A 110 -8.65 -9.23 17.37
C LYS A 110 -9.29 -8.85 18.71
N ASP A 111 -8.52 -8.21 19.59
CA ASP A 111 -8.94 -7.76 20.92
C ASP A 111 -9.84 -6.53 20.87
N GLY A 112 -10.08 -5.98 19.67
CA GLY A 112 -10.91 -4.80 19.45
C GLY A 112 -10.16 -3.47 19.53
N THR A 113 -8.87 -3.50 19.88
CA THR A 113 -8.01 -2.30 19.93
C THR A 113 -7.81 -1.72 18.53
N LEU A 114 -8.05 -0.43 18.38
CA LEU A 114 -7.78 0.31 17.15
C LEU A 114 -6.40 0.96 17.22
N ILE A 115 -5.51 0.59 16.30
CA ILE A 115 -4.15 1.11 16.18
C ILE A 115 -4.07 1.95 14.90
N HIS A 116 -3.58 3.18 15.03
CA HIS A 116 -3.27 4.06 13.91
C HIS A 116 -1.77 4.02 13.62
N ALA A 117 -1.39 3.48 12.47
CA ALA A 117 -0.01 3.41 12.02
C ALA A 117 0.21 4.37 10.84
N HIS A 118 1.05 5.38 11.06
CA HIS A 118 1.46 6.33 10.03
C HIS A 118 2.68 5.82 9.28
N LYS A 119 2.52 5.48 7.99
CA LYS A 119 3.56 4.81 7.19
C LYS A 119 3.74 5.43 5.82
N ARG A 120 4.99 5.56 5.38
CA ARG A 120 5.34 5.95 4.01
C ARG A 120 5.31 4.73 3.11
N TYR A 121 5.19 4.93 1.80
CA TYR A 121 5.29 3.84 0.83
C TYR A 121 6.57 2.99 0.99
N SER A 122 7.70 3.62 1.34
CA SER A 122 8.95 2.92 1.62
C SER A 122 8.84 1.91 2.76
N ASP A 123 7.99 2.17 3.75
CA ASP A 123 7.82 1.29 4.91
C ASP A 123 7.05 0.03 4.53
N PHE A 124 6.15 0.09 3.55
CA PHE A 124 5.48 -1.09 2.99
C PHE A 124 6.47 -1.97 2.23
N VAL A 125 7.37 -1.35 1.43
CA VAL A 125 8.43 -2.08 0.72
C VAL A 125 9.39 -2.75 1.70
N ALA A 126 9.74 -2.06 2.80
CA ALA A 126 10.56 -2.64 3.85
C ALA A 126 9.87 -3.84 4.53
N LEU A 127 8.56 -3.74 4.79
CA LEU A 127 7.77 -4.85 5.32
C LEU A 127 7.73 -6.04 4.36
N GLU A 128 7.42 -5.83 3.08
CA GLU A 128 7.40 -6.88 2.06
C GLU A 128 8.76 -7.59 2.00
N THR A 129 9.86 -6.82 1.95
CA THR A 129 11.22 -7.36 1.93
C THR A 129 11.52 -8.17 3.19
N GLN A 130 11.11 -7.67 4.35
CA GLN A 130 11.30 -8.37 5.63
C GLN A 130 10.50 -9.67 5.66
N LEU A 131 9.25 -9.65 5.20
CA LEU A 131 8.39 -10.84 5.11
C LEU A 131 8.97 -11.89 4.16
N LEU A 132 9.43 -11.49 2.97
CA LEU A 132 10.08 -12.42 2.04
C LEU A 132 11.32 -13.08 2.66
N ARG A 133 12.08 -12.35 3.49
CA ARG A 133 13.25 -12.89 4.19
C ARG A 133 12.91 -13.83 5.33
N THR A 134 11.87 -13.52 6.12
CA THR A 134 11.54 -14.27 7.34
C THR A 134 10.54 -15.39 7.13
N LEU A 135 9.68 -15.30 6.11
CA LEU A 135 8.63 -16.28 5.88
C LEU A 135 9.19 -17.58 5.28
N PRO A 136 8.61 -18.74 5.66
CA PRO A 136 8.92 -20.01 5.01
C PRO A 136 8.47 -20.04 3.53
N PRO A 137 9.05 -20.90 2.69
CA PRO A 137 8.81 -20.91 1.24
C PRO A 137 7.35 -21.07 0.81
N ASN A 138 6.58 -21.90 1.52
CA ASN A 138 5.16 -22.12 1.29
C ASN A 138 4.33 -20.85 1.53
N SER A 139 4.66 -20.06 2.56
CA SER A 139 3.93 -18.84 2.90
C SER A 139 4.24 -17.68 1.95
N ARG A 140 5.40 -17.67 1.29
CA ARG A 140 5.78 -16.61 0.32
C ARG A 140 4.84 -16.55 -0.89
N ALA A 141 4.28 -17.68 -1.30
CA ALA A 141 3.34 -17.75 -2.42
C ALA A 141 2.03 -16.98 -2.16
N HIS A 142 1.71 -16.71 -0.89
CA HIS A 142 0.51 -15.99 -0.48
C HIS A 142 0.73 -14.48 -0.32
N LEU A 143 1.96 -13.98 -0.50
CA LEU A 143 2.23 -12.55 -0.49
C LEU A 143 1.81 -11.91 -1.81
N PRO A 144 0.88 -10.93 -1.79
CA PRO A 144 0.57 -10.16 -2.99
C PRO A 144 1.74 -9.24 -3.35
N ALA A 145 1.89 -8.95 -4.64
CA ALA A 145 2.88 -7.99 -5.11
C ALA A 145 2.51 -6.56 -4.71
N LEU A 146 3.47 -5.77 -4.25
CA LEU A 146 3.25 -4.34 -3.99
C LEU A 146 2.94 -3.55 -5.28
N PRO A 147 2.12 -2.49 -5.19
CA PRO A 147 1.86 -1.60 -6.33
C PRO A 147 3.17 -0.98 -6.83
N PRO A 148 3.42 -0.89 -8.14
CA PRO A 148 4.70 -0.44 -8.65
C PRO A 148 5.07 0.99 -8.22
N LYS A 149 6.37 1.24 -8.15
CA LYS A 149 6.91 2.59 -7.95
C LYS A 149 6.63 3.41 -9.22
N SER A 150 5.71 4.37 -9.16
CA SER A 150 5.58 5.40 -10.20
C SER A 150 6.35 6.66 -9.78
N PRO A 151 7.49 6.97 -10.41
CA PRO A 151 8.34 8.10 -10.02
C PRO A 151 7.79 9.47 -10.46
N PHE A 152 6.93 9.54 -11.49
CA PHE A 152 6.52 10.80 -12.13
C PHE A 152 5.20 11.41 -11.61
N SER A 153 4.44 10.71 -10.73
CA SER A 153 3.10 11.18 -10.28
C SER A 153 2.94 11.25 -8.75
N ARG A 154 4.04 11.28 -8.00
CA ARG A 154 4.07 11.06 -6.53
C ARG A 154 3.23 12.01 -5.66
N TYR A 155 2.78 13.16 -6.19
CA TYR A 155 1.95 14.14 -5.46
C TYR A 155 0.55 14.34 -6.06
N ARG A 156 0.19 13.67 -7.16
CA ARG A 156 -1.15 13.84 -7.76
C ARG A 156 -2.20 13.09 -6.94
N ALA A 157 -3.29 13.79 -6.59
CA ALA A 157 -4.34 13.22 -5.73
C ALA A 157 -4.96 11.93 -6.31
N ALA A 158 -5.22 11.87 -7.62
CA ALA A 158 -5.77 10.67 -8.27
C ALA A 158 -4.82 9.46 -8.17
N PHE A 159 -3.52 9.71 -8.34
CA PHE A 159 -2.50 8.67 -8.18
C PHE A 159 -2.40 8.19 -6.73
N LEU A 160 -2.41 9.11 -5.76
CA LEU A 160 -2.39 8.78 -4.34
C LEU A 160 -3.63 8.02 -3.91
N ALA A 161 -4.81 8.34 -4.45
CA ALA A 161 -6.04 7.60 -4.21
C ALA A 161 -5.99 6.17 -4.74
N ARG A 162 -5.51 5.98 -5.98
CA ARG A 162 -5.33 4.64 -6.57
C ARG A 162 -4.32 3.82 -5.80
N ARG A 163 -3.15 4.40 -5.50
CA ARG A 163 -2.11 3.75 -4.69
C ARG A 163 -2.63 3.41 -3.29
N ARG A 164 -3.37 4.31 -2.63
CA ARG A 164 -3.98 4.07 -1.30
C ARG A 164 -4.86 2.82 -1.33
N ARG A 165 -5.77 2.71 -2.31
CA ARG A 165 -6.65 1.53 -2.45
C ARG A 165 -5.86 0.24 -2.66
N ALA A 166 -4.83 0.29 -3.51
CA ALA A 166 -3.99 -0.87 -3.77
C ALA A 166 -3.15 -1.27 -2.54
N LEU A 167 -2.62 -0.29 -1.80
CA LEU A 167 -1.92 -0.52 -0.53
C LEU A 167 -2.85 -1.06 0.55
N GLU A 168 -4.09 -0.59 0.62
CA GLU A 168 -5.10 -1.09 1.55
C GLU A 168 -5.42 -2.56 1.25
N ALA A 169 -5.70 -2.89 -0.01
CA ALA A 169 -5.94 -4.27 -0.42
C ALA A 169 -4.74 -5.18 -0.11
N TRP A 170 -3.52 -4.71 -0.43
CA TRP A 170 -2.28 -5.42 -0.10
C TRP A 170 -2.15 -5.64 1.42
N LEU A 171 -2.35 -4.59 2.21
CA LEU A 171 -2.20 -4.64 3.66
C LEU A 171 -3.26 -5.55 4.31
N CYS A 172 -4.51 -5.51 3.82
CA CYS A 172 -5.56 -6.44 4.22
C CYS A 172 -5.13 -7.89 4.00
N SER A 173 -4.64 -8.21 2.79
CA SER A 173 -4.17 -9.57 2.47
C SER A 173 -3.02 -10.03 3.35
N VAL A 174 -2.12 -9.13 3.77
CA VAL A 174 -0.98 -9.49 4.64
C VAL A 174 -1.39 -9.62 6.10
N LEU A 175 -2.14 -8.66 6.66
CA LEU A 175 -2.47 -8.60 8.09
C LEU A 175 -3.61 -9.54 8.51
N LEU A 176 -4.53 -9.84 7.59
CA LEU A 176 -5.66 -10.74 7.85
C LEU A 176 -5.33 -12.21 7.56
N HIS A 177 -4.18 -12.49 6.94
CA HIS A 177 -3.74 -13.85 6.71
C HIS A 177 -3.41 -14.53 8.04
N PRO A 178 -3.88 -15.77 8.28
CA PRO A 178 -3.64 -16.48 9.54
C PRO A 178 -2.14 -16.59 9.83
N ASP A 179 -1.34 -17.14 8.92
CA ASP A 179 0.10 -17.35 9.23
C ASP A 179 0.97 -16.10 9.15
N ILE A 180 0.69 -15.19 8.20
CA ILE A 180 1.55 -14.04 7.92
C ILE A 180 1.24 -12.86 8.86
N GLY A 181 -0.04 -12.63 9.16
CA GLY A 181 -0.49 -11.50 9.99
C GLY A 181 0.06 -11.59 11.42
N GLY A 182 0.16 -12.81 11.95
CA GLY A 182 0.77 -13.09 13.26
C GLY A 182 2.30 -13.00 13.30
N SER A 183 2.98 -12.72 12.19
CA SER A 183 4.44 -12.70 12.16
C SER A 183 5.02 -11.53 12.99
N LEU A 184 6.22 -11.74 13.54
CA LEU A 184 6.91 -10.69 14.31
C LEU A 184 7.21 -9.44 13.48
N ALA A 185 7.46 -9.61 12.18
CA ALA A 185 7.68 -8.51 11.25
C ALA A 185 6.46 -7.59 11.13
N VAL A 186 5.27 -8.16 10.94
CA VAL A 186 4.01 -7.40 10.91
C VAL A 186 3.76 -6.69 12.23
N ARG A 187 3.88 -7.39 13.36
CA ARG A 187 3.64 -6.78 14.69
C ARG A 187 4.56 -5.60 14.95
N LYS A 188 5.86 -5.74 14.68
CA LYS A 188 6.84 -4.64 14.82
C LYS A 188 6.51 -3.47 13.91
N TRP A 189 6.15 -3.76 12.66
CA TRP A 189 5.77 -2.73 11.70
C TRP A 189 4.54 -1.93 12.17
N VAL A 190 3.51 -2.60 12.70
CA VAL A 190 2.27 -1.96 13.17
C VAL A 190 2.50 -1.09 14.40
N VAL A 191 3.24 -1.57 15.41
CA VAL A 191 3.47 -0.82 16.66
C VAL A 191 4.53 0.29 16.48
N GLY A 192 5.44 0.15 15.50
CA GLY A 192 6.43 1.18 15.19
C GLY A 192 7.65 1.23 16.12
N VAL A 193 7.91 0.15 16.86
CA VAL A 193 9.11 0.03 17.70
C VAL A 193 10.26 -0.53 16.84
N PHE A 194 11.26 0.31 16.58
CA PHE A 194 12.54 -0.06 15.98
C PHE A 194 13.61 -0.14 17.06
#